data_AF-A0A6S7C4B0-F1
#
_entry.id   AF-A0A6S7C4B0-F1
#
_cell.length_a   1.000
_cell.length_b   1.000
_cell.length_c   1.000
_cell.angle_alpha   90.00
_cell.angle_beta   90.00
_cell.angle_gamma   90.00
#
_symmetry.space_group_name_H-M   'P 1'
#
loop_
_entity.id
_entity.type
_entity.pdbx_description
1 polymer ?
#
loop_
_entity_poly.entity_id
_entity_poly.type
_entity_poly.pdbx_seq_one_letter_code
_entity_poly.pdbx_strand_id
1 'polypeptide(L)'
;MKKTALAAKAWGPGRLDIFGLGTDNQMFHKFFDGKWGPSPTGWEPLGGRFNSPPAVASWASGRLDIFGLGTDNQMFHKFFDREWGPSPTGWEPLGGRFNSPPAVVSWARGRLDIFGLGTDNQMYHKFFDGNWGPDWEPLRGEFASPPAVVSWASGRLDIFGLGTDNRMYHRFFDGNWGPDWELLGGKFNSPPTVTSWAPGRLDIFGLGTDNQMYHKFFDGKWGPDWEPLGGRFNSQPAVTSWAPGRLDIFGLGTDNQMFHKFFDGKWGPSPTDWEPLGGRFNSQPEVTSWAPGRLDIFGLGTDNQMFHKFFDGKWGPSPTDWEPLGGVFNISGEETHATTESTESWHVGVTFADSTPLGGWVDFVANKSGAFTFSGHMHNSGFDPIGFSVAAAIVTPSGLVYGFGFSGRCGGTISGGGRDSDWSGNPTNTFKDINGNVVPNPNPAIAADWENFAHGTLMCHIVAQDSAAKALVDFVTGAVEDMAKQAAAAGTKALIALL
;
A
#
# COMPACT_ATOMS: atom_id res chain seq x y z
N MET A 1 13.21 -2.39 1.97
CA MET A 1 13.29 -2.99 0.62
C MET A 1 12.26 -2.29 -0.26
N LYS A 2 12.59 -1.94 -1.50
CA LYS A 2 11.64 -1.45 -2.51
C LYS A 2 10.64 -2.56 -2.81
N LYS A 3 9.37 -2.19 -2.94
CA LYS A 3 8.25 -3.13 -3.01
C LYS A 3 7.79 -3.32 -4.46
N THR A 4 7.06 -4.40 -4.70
CA THR A 4 6.34 -4.67 -5.95
C THR A 4 5.31 -3.57 -6.21
N ALA A 5 5.19 -3.15 -7.46
CA ALA A 5 4.21 -2.13 -7.87
C ALA A 5 3.46 -2.49 -9.16
N LEU A 6 4.03 -3.39 -9.95
CA LEU A 6 3.58 -3.71 -11.29
C LEU A 6 3.82 -5.19 -11.60
N ALA A 7 3.22 -5.66 -12.68
CA ALA A 7 3.47 -6.98 -13.24
C ALA A 7 3.44 -6.91 -14.77
N ALA A 8 4.27 -7.72 -15.42
CA ALA A 8 4.35 -7.77 -16.87
C ALA A 8 4.30 -9.21 -17.37
N LYS A 9 3.62 -9.44 -18.50
CA LYS A 9 3.54 -10.77 -19.09
C LYS A 9 3.62 -10.74 -20.60
N ALA A 10 4.60 -11.46 -21.12
CA ALA A 10 4.61 -11.91 -22.50
C ALA A 10 3.71 -13.14 -22.70
N TRP A 11 2.96 -13.15 -23.79
CA TRP A 11 2.07 -14.27 -24.17
C TRP A 11 2.16 -14.65 -25.65
N GLY A 12 3.07 -14.03 -26.38
CA GLY A 12 3.41 -14.39 -27.75
C GLY A 12 4.59 -13.56 -28.27
N PRO A 13 5.22 -13.98 -29.38
CA PRO A 13 6.31 -13.22 -29.99
C PRO A 13 5.88 -11.78 -30.31
N GLY A 14 6.69 -10.82 -29.87
CA GLY A 14 6.43 -9.39 -30.08
C GLY A 14 5.25 -8.84 -29.26
N ARG A 15 4.72 -9.60 -28.29
CA ARG A 15 3.59 -9.17 -27.47
C ARG A 15 3.87 -9.32 -25.97
N LEU A 16 3.78 -8.19 -25.27
CA LEU A 16 3.75 -8.14 -23.80
C LEU A 16 2.74 -7.09 -23.33
N ASP A 17 2.30 -7.26 -22.09
CA ASP A 17 1.32 -6.41 -21.42
C ASP A 17 1.83 -6.12 -20.00
N ILE A 18 1.61 -4.89 -19.53
CA ILE A 18 2.07 -4.36 -18.24
C ILE A 18 0.86 -3.86 -17.48
N PHE A 19 0.83 -4.15 -16.19
CA PHE A 19 -0.24 -3.78 -15.27
C PHE A 19 0.33 -3.06 -14.06
N GLY A 20 -0.35 -2.02 -13.59
CA GLY A 20 0.03 -1.29 -12.40
C GLY A 20 -1.15 -0.54 -11.80
N LEU A 21 -1.06 -0.18 -10.52
CA LEU A 21 -2.08 0.61 -9.85
C LEU A 21 -1.81 2.11 -10.03
N GLY A 22 -2.77 2.85 -10.58
CA GLY A 22 -2.71 4.31 -10.65
C GLY A 22 -2.88 4.96 -9.28
N THR A 23 -2.73 6.27 -9.20
CA THR A 23 -2.85 7.06 -7.95
C THR A 23 -4.23 7.01 -7.29
N ASP A 24 -5.25 6.60 -8.04
CA ASP A 24 -6.63 6.38 -7.59
C ASP A 24 -6.88 4.93 -7.13
N ASN A 25 -5.84 4.10 -7.06
CA ASN A 25 -5.87 2.66 -6.80
C ASN A 25 -6.60 1.83 -7.88
N GLN A 26 -6.88 2.40 -9.04
CA GLN A 26 -7.43 1.68 -10.17
C GLN A 26 -6.34 0.87 -10.89
N MET A 27 -6.70 -0.28 -11.45
CA MET A 27 -5.78 -1.02 -12.31
C MET A 27 -5.67 -0.34 -13.67
N PHE A 28 -4.44 -0.14 -14.14
CA PHE A 28 -4.13 0.37 -15.47
C PHE A 28 -3.32 -0.64 -16.26
N HIS A 29 -3.45 -0.57 -17.58
CA HIS A 29 -2.80 -1.46 -18.51
C HIS A 29 -2.12 -0.71 -19.66
N LYS A 30 -1.02 -1.27 -20.14
CA LYS A 30 -0.29 -0.86 -21.33
C LYS A 30 0.27 -2.10 -22.02
N PHE A 31 0.34 -2.08 -23.35
CA PHE A 31 0.86 -3.20 -24.11
C PHE A 31 1.87 -2.78 -25.17
N PHE A 32 2.67 -3.74 -25.61
CA PHE A 32 3.55 -3.62 -26.76
C PHE A 32 3.19 -4.68 -27.80
N ASP A 33 2.95 -4.28 -29.05
CA ASP A 33 2.71 -5.16 -30.20
C ASP A 33 3.53 -4.76 -31.44
N GLY A 34 4.76 -4.30 -31.20
CA GLY A 34 5.60 -3.59 -32.17
C GLY A 34 5.58 -2.07 -31.97
N LYS A 35 4.61 -1.58 -31.19
CA LYS A 35 4.54 -0.20 -30.67
C LYS A 35 3.86 -0.21 -29.30
N TRP A 36 4.10 0.82 -28.51
CA TRP A 36 3.41 1.04 -27.25
C TRP A 36 1.96 1.51 -27.48
N GLY A 37 0.99 0.76 -26.94
CA GLY A 37 -0.43 1.11 -26.90
C GLY A 37 -0.92 1.35 -25.46
N PRO A 38 -1.94 2.19 -25.24
CA PRO A 38 -2.76 2.89 -26.25
C PRO A 38 -2.06 4.06 -26.95
N SER A 39 -0.96 4.56 -26.39
CA SER A 39 -0.03 5.51 -27.00
C SER A 39 1.37 5.34 -26.38
N PRO A 40 2.42 6.04 -26.84
CA PRO A 40 3.75 5.93 -26.26
C PRO A 40 3.78 6.15 -24.74
N THR A 41 3.05 7.12 -24.21
CA THR A 41 3.03 7.47 -22.77
C THR A 41 1.68 7.26 -22.07
N GLY A 42 0.66 6.85 -22.80
CA GLY A 42 -0.69 6.60 -22.29
C GLY A 42 -0.86 5.20 -21.71
N TRP A 43 -1.89 5.07 -20.85
CA TRP A 43 -2.32 3.85 -20.17
C TRP A 43 -3.84 3.74 -20.24
N GLU A 44 -4.36 2.54 -20.39
CA GLU A 44 -5.80 2.29 -20.39
C GLU A 44 -6.29 1.87 -18.99
N PRO A 45 -7.37 2.48 -18.48
CA PRO A 45 -7.95 2.07 -17.20
C PRO A 45 -8.72 0.75 -17.34
N LEU A 46 -8.46 -0.19 -16.43
CA LEU A 46 -9.15 -1.47 -16.34
C LEU A 46 -10.18 -1.53 -15.20
N GLY A 47 -10.43 -0.41 -14.51
CA GLY A 47 -11.39 -0.35 -13.42
C GLY A 47 -10.91 -1.02 -12.13
N GLY A 48 -11.86 -1.23 -11.21
CA GLY A 48 -11.61 -1.74 -9.86
C GLY A 48 -10.87 -0.75 -8.94
N ARG A 49 -10.71 -1.14 -7.67
CA ARG A 49 -9.88 -0.47 -6.67
C ARG A 49 -9.14 -1.53 -5.86
N PHE A 50 -7.82 -1.49 -5.88
CA PHE A 50 -6.97 -2.55 -5.34
C PHE A 50 -5.97 -2.02 -4.31
N ASN A 51 -5.55 -2.88 -3.40
CA ASN A 51 -4.54 -2.57 -2.39
C ASN A 51 -3.30 -3.50 -2.47
N SER A 52 -3.23 -4.36 -3.48
CA SER A 52 -2.05 -5.18 -3.79
C SER A 52 -1.51 -4.86 -5.19
N PRO A 53 -0.21 -5.14 -5.45
CA PRO A 53 0.28 -5.27 -6.81
C PRO A 53 -0.54 -6.28 -7.60
N PRO A 54 -0.64 -6.10 -8.94
CA PRO A 54 -1.21 -7.12 -9.81
C PRO A 54 -0.34 -8.38 -9.83
N ALA A 55 -0.96 -9.52 -10.09
CA ALA A 55 -0.31 -10.72 -10.59
C ALA A 55 -0.92 -11.10 -11.94
N VAL A 56 -0.11 -11.57 -12.88
CA VAL A 56 -0.59 -11.90 -14.23
C VAL A 56 -0.02 -13.21 -14.74
N ALA A 57 -0.88 -14.01 -15.38
CA ALA A 57 -0.48 -15.21 -16.09
C ALA A 57 -1.12 -15.25 -17.49
N SER A 58 -0.55 -16.10 -18.34
CA SER A 58 -1.10 -16.45 -19.64
C SER A 58 -0.93 -17.95 -19.83
N TRP A 59 -2.01 -18.61 -20.26
CA TRP A 59 -2.00 -20.04 -20.61
C TRP A 59 -2.05 -20.28 -22.13
N ALA A 60 -2.22 -19.23 -22.93
CA ALA A 60 -2.16 -19.28 -24.39
C ALA A 60 -2.01 -17.89 -25.00
N SER A 61 -1.53 -17.85 -26.24
CA SER A 61 -1.60 -16.63 -27.04
C SER A 61 -3.07 -16.16 -27.18
N GLY A 62 -3.28 -14.86 -27.00
CA GLY A 62 -4.59 -14.20 -26.97
C GLY A 62 -5.25 -14.19 -25.61
N ARG A 63 -4.61 -14.76 -24.58
CA ARG A 63 -5.15 -14.84 -23.23
C ARG A 63 -4.23 -14.20 -22.20
N LEU A 64 -4.81 -13.34 -21.37
CA LEU A 64 -4.22 -12.88 -20.12
C LEU A 64 -5.22 -13.03 -18.98
N ASP A 65 -4.71 -13.29 -17.79
CA ASP A 65 -5.48 -13.39 -16.55
C ASP A 65 -4.75 -12.60 -15.46
N ILE A 66 -5.44 -11.61 -14.90
CA ILE A 66 -4.92 -10.63 -13.95
C ILE A 66 -5.64 -10.80 -12.63
N PHE A 67 -4.88 -10.73 -11.55
CA PHE A 67 -5.37 -10.89 -10.18
C PHE A 67 -4.88 -9.75 -9.31
N GLY A 68 -5.70 -9.38 -8.33
CA GLY A 68 -5.35 -8.36 -7.34
C GLY A 68 -6.28 -8.45 -6.13
N LEU A 69 -5.83 -7.90 -5.01
CA LEU A 69 -6.66 -7.79 -3.81
C LEU A 69 -7.43 -6.46 -3.83
N GLY A 70 -8.74 -6.56 -3.68
CA GLY A 70 -9.61 -5.40 -3.51
C GLY A 70 -9.35 -4.71 -2.16
N THR A 71 -9.95 -3.53 -1.95
CA THR A 71 -9.83 -2.79 -0.67
C THR A 71 -10.40 -3.54 0.54
N ASP A 72 -11.20 -4.59 0.30
CA ASP A 72 -11.76 -5.52 1.28
C ASP A 72 -10.87 -6.76 1.50
N ASN A 73 -9.66 -6.79 0.92
CA ASN A 73 -8.71 -7.90 0.91
C ASN A 73 -9.22 -9.17 0.22
N GLN A 74 -10.29 -9.08 -0.58
CA GLN A 74 -10.79 -10.20 -1.38
C GLN A 74 -9.97 -10.34 -2.67
N MET A 75 -9.80 -11.57 -3.15
CA MET A 75 -9.17 -11.82 -4.45
C MET A 75 -10.14 -11.48 -5.58
N PHE A 76 -9.69 -10.72 -6.56
CA PHE A 76 -10.43 -10.42 -7.79
C PHE A 76 -9.67 -10.89 -9.02
N HIS A 77 -10.41 -11.16 -10.08
CA HIS A 77 -9.92 -11.63 -11.37
C HIS A 77 -10.48 -10.80 -12.53
N LYS A 78 -9.64 -10.59 -13.54
CA LYS A 78 -10.00 -10.04 -14.85
C LYS A 78 -9.23 -10.80 -15.91
N PHE A 79 -9.80 -10.94 -17.09
CA PHE A 79 -9.13 -11.60 -18.20
C PHE A 79 -9.26 -10.85 -19.51
N PHE A 80 -8.32 -11.11 -20.42
CA PHE A 80 -8.39 -10.70 -21.81
C PHE A 80 -8.58 -11.94 -22.68
N ASP A 81 -9.61 -11.95 -23.52
CA ASP A 81 -9.78 -12.89 -24.63
C ASP A 81 -10.44 -12.15 -25.79
N ARG A 82 -9.60 -11.51 -26.63
CA ARG A 82 -9.97 -10.49 -27.64
C ARG A 82 -10.54 -9.20 -27.05
N GLU A 83 -11.30 -9.29 -25.97
CA GLU A 83 -11.86 -8.20 -25.19
C GLU A 83 -11.66 -8.45 -23.69
N TRP A 84 -11.78 -7.39 -22.89
CA TRP A 84 -11.70 -7.45 -21.43
C TRP A 84 -12.99 -8.02 -20.83
N GLY A 85 -12.88 -9.14 -20.10
CA GLY A 85 -13.96 -9.74 -19.31
C GLY A 85 -13.75 -9.53 -17.80
N PRO A 86 -14.82 -9.48 -16.98
CA PRO A 86 -16.24 -9.65 -17.34
C PRO A 86 -16.86 -8.45 -18.08
N SER A 87 -16.20 -7.29 -18.06
CA SER A 87 -16.50 -6.12 -18.88
C SER A 87 -15.24 -5.25 -19.00
N PRO A 88 -15.22 -4.16 -19.79
CA PRO A 88 -14.04 -3.29 -19.90
C PRO A 88 -13.46 -2.85 -18.55
N THR A 89 -14.30 -2.46 -17.59
CA THR A 89 -13.89 -1.96 -16.27
C THR A 89 -14.29 -2.84 -15.07
N GLY A 90 -15.02 -3.93 -15.32
CA GLY A 90 -15.45 -4.87 -14.29
C GLY A 90 -14.39 -5.91 -13.91
N TRP A 91 -14.56 -6.48 -12.72
CA TRP A 91 -13.73 -7.54 -12.13
C TRP A 91 -14.64 -8.60 -11.48
N GLU A 92 -14.24 -9.87 -11.60
CA GLU A 92 -14.92 -11.01 -10.98
C GLU A 92 -14.36 -11.25 -9.57
N PRO A 93 -15.20 -11.29 -8.52
CA PRO A 93 -14.73 -11.66 -7.18
C PRO A 93 -14.51 -13.18 -7.09
N LEU A 94 -13.33 -13.59 -6.58
CA LEU A 94 -12.99 -15.00 -6.33
C LEU A 94 -13.09 -15.40 -4.85
N GLY A 95 -13.58 -14.51 -3.99
CA GLY A 95 -13.72 -14.78 -2.57
C GLY A 95 -12.39 -14.78 -1.80
N GLY A 96 -12.43 -15.33 -0.59
CA GLY A 96 -11.29 -15.35 0.34
C GLY A 96 -10.96 -13.99 0.93
N ARG A 97 -10.02 -13.97 1.90
CA ARG A 97 -9.42 -12.77 2.47
C ARG A 97 -7.92 -13.01 2.64
N PHE A 98 -7.11 -12.15 2.03
CA PHE A 98 -5.67 -12.35 1.91
C PHE A 98 -4.89 -11.16 2.46
N ASN A 99 -3.68 -11.41 2.97
CA ASN A 99 -2.78 -10.37 3.47
C ASN A 99 -1.46 -10.29 2.68
N SER A 100 -1.35 -11.02 1.55
CA SER A 100 -0.23 -10.94 0.62
C SER A 100 -0.72 -10.67 -0.81
N PRO A 101 0.11 -10.03 -1.68
CA PRO A 101 -0.13 -10.05 -3.10
C PRO A 101 -0.34 -11.47 -3.64
N PRO A 102 -1.19 -11.65 -4.67
CA PRO A 102 -1.36 -12.94 -5.31
C PRO A 102 -0.08 -13.40 -6.02
N ALA A 103 0.09 -14.71 -6.15
CA ALA A 103 0.99 -15.31 -7.12
C ALA A 103 0.20 -16.24 -8.03
N VAL A 104 0.49 -16.24 -9.33
CA VAL A 104 -0.28 -17.01 -10.32
C VAL A 104 0.62 -17.62 -11.38
N VAL A 105 0.29 -18.85 -11.77
CA VAL A 105 0.99 -19.61 -12.82
C VAL A 105 0.00 -20.39 -13.68
N SER A 106 0.43 -20.73 -14.88
CA SER A 106 -0.24 -21.70 -15.75
C SER A 106 0.76 -22.79 -16.13
N TRP A 107 0.32 -24.04 -16.08
CA TRP A 107 1.11 -25.19 -16.55
C TRP A 107 0.53 -25.85 -17.81
N ALA A 108 -0.70 -25.49 -18.21
CA ALA A 108 -1.33 -25.96 -19.44
C ALA A 108 -2.40 -24.98 -19.93
N ARG A 109 -2.79 -25.12 -21.20
CA ARG A 109 -3.89 -24.36 -21.80
C ARG A 109 -5.17 -24.56 -20.99
N GLY A 110 -5.82 -23.46 -20.61
CA GLY A 110 -7.06 -23.48 -19.83
C GLY A 110 -6.86 -23.78 -18.34
N ARG A 111 -5.61 -23.73 -17.86
CA ARG A 111 -5.29 -23.96 -16.44
C ARG A 111 -4.59 -22.77 -15.82
N LEU A 112 -5.11 -22.31 -14.69
CA LEU A 112 -4.46 -21.35 -13.80
C LEU A 112 -4.44 -21.88 -12.38
N ASP A 113 -3.39 -21.53 -11.65
CA ASP A 113 -3.24 -21.83 -10.22
C ASP A 113 -2.80 -20.55 -9.51
N ILE A 114 -3.59 -20.12 -8.53
CA ILE A 114 -3.43 -18.88 -7.78
C ILE A 114 -3.12 -19.21 -6.32
N PHE A 115 -2.21 -18.45 -5.74
CA PHE A 115 -1.76 -18.57 -4.36
C PHE A 115 -1.81 -17.23 -3.65
N GLY A 116 -2.03 -17.28 -2.35
CA GLY A 116 -1.95 -16.11 -1.46
C GLY A 116 -1.88 -16.54 0.00
N LEU A 117 -1.41 -15.65 0.86
CA LEU A 117 -1.47 -15.84 2.30
C LEU A 117 -2.82 -15.36 2.85
N GLY A 118 -3.51 -16.24 3.56
CA GLY A 118 -4.72 -15.89 4.30
C GLY A 118 -4.42 -14.99 5.49
N THR A 119 -5.45 -14.45 6.14
CA THR A 119 -5.31 -13.64 7.36
C THR A 119 -4.69 -14.39 8.55
N ASP A 120 -4.60 -15.71 8.46
CA ASP A 120 -3.97 -16.63 9.40
C ASP A 120 -2.51 -16.96 9.03
N ASN A 121 -1.94 -16.26 8.03
CA ASN A 121 -0.60 -16.49 7.47
C ASN A 121 -0.38 -17.89 6.88
N GLN A 122 -1.45 -18.66 6.64
CA GLN A 122 -1.37 -19.92 5.91
C GLN A 122 -1.40 -19.66 4.41
N MET A 123 -0.74 -20.53 3.65
CA MET A 123 -0.82 -20.47 2.20
C MET A 123 -2.11 -21.13 1.73
N TYR A 124 -2.83 -20.46 0.82
CA TYR A 124 -4.02 -20.98 0.18
C TYR A 124 -3.84 -21.06 -1.33
N HIS A 125 -4.58 -21.97 -1.94
CA HIS A 125 -4.59 -22.23 -3.38
C HIS A 125 -6.00 -22.21 -3.94
N LYS A 126 -6.16 -21.71 -5.16
CA LYS A 126 -7.36 -21.86 -5.98
C LYS A 126 -6.95 -22.04 -7.44
N PHE A 127 -7.74 -22.77 -8.20
CA PHE A 127 -7.42 -23.04 -9.59
C PHE A 127 -8.60 -22.79 -10.53
N PHE A 128 -8.28 -22.66 -11.81
CA PHE A 128 -9.23 -22.63 -12.92
C PHE A 128 -8.91 -23.79 -13.88
N ASP A 129 -9.91 -24.58 -14.28
CA ASP A 129 -9.78 -25.65 -15.28
C ASP A 129 -10.98 -25.70 -16.25
N GLY A 130 -11.46 -24.52 -16.64
CA GLY A 130 -12.70 -24.31 -17.38
C GLY A 130 -13.79 -23.70 -16.49
N ASN A 131 -13.72 -23.94 -15.18
CA ASN A 131 -14.40 -23.17 -14.14
C ASN A 131 -13.45 -22.93 -12.98
N TRP A 132 -13.76 -21.94 -12.14
CA TRP A 132 -13.08 -21.78 -10.85
C TRP A 132 -13.43 -22.95 -9.94
N GLY A 133 -12.42 -23.52 -9.27
CA GLY A 133 -12.65 -24.43 -8.15
C GLY A 133 -13.55 -23.77 -7.10
N PRO A 134 -14.38 -24.52 -6.36
CA PRO A 134 -15.42 -23.94 -5.52
C PRO A 134 -14.84 -23.10 -4.36
N ASP A 135 -13.89 -23.66 -3.61
CA ASP A 135 -13.34 -23.04 -2.40
C ASP A 135 -11.84 -22.71 -2.55
N TRP A 136 -11.28 -22.00 -1.57
CA TRP A 136 -9.84 -21.84 -1.41
C TRP A 136 -9.29 -23.00 -0.57
N GLU A 137 -8.30 -23.70 -1.10
CA GLU A 137 -7.70 -24.88 -0.49
C GLU A 137 -6.54 -24.47 0.44
N PRO A 138 -6.57 -24.78 1.74
CA PRO A 138 -5.45 -24.50 2.63
C PRO A 138 -4.29 -25.46 2.35
N LEU A 139 -3.13 -24.90 2.02
CA LEU A 139 -1.86 -25.63 1.89
C LEU A 139 -1.05 -25.66 3.19
N ARG A 140 -1.64 -25.19 4.30
CA ARG A 140 -1.03 -25.18 5.64
C ARG A 140 0.30 -24.41 5.67
N GLY A 141 1.04 -24.55 6.77
CA GLY A 141 2.28 -23.80 7.02
C GLY A 141 2.00 -22.37 7.50
N GLU A 142 3.01 -21.71 8.04
CA GLU A 142 2.91 -20.33 8.52
C GLU A 142 4.03 -19.50 7.87
N PHE A 143 3.66 -18.48 7.09
CA PHE A 143 4.57 -17.77 6.20
C PHE A 143 4.61 -16.27 6.49
N ALA A 144 5.79 -15.68 6.30
CA ALA A 144 6.07 -14.26 6.48
C ALA A 144 6.31 -13.53 5.15
N SER A 145 6.22 -14.22 4.01
CA SER A 145 6.37 -13.61 2.68
C SER A 145 5.25 -14.03 1.73
N PRO A 146 4.93 -13.20 0.72
CA PRO A 146 4.10 -13.63 -0.40
C PRO A 146 4.66 -14.91 -1.05
N PRO A 147 3.79 -15.76 -1.63
CA PRO A 147 4.24 -16.95 -2.32
C PRO A 147 4.98 -16.61 -3.62
N ALA A 148 5.94 -17.46 -3.98
CA ALA A 148 6.49 -17.49 -5.33
C ALA A 148 6.20 -18.87 -5.94
N VAL A 149 5.72 -18.90 -7.19
CA VAL A 149 5.30 -20.14 -7.83
C VAL A 149 5.82 -20.21 -9.26
N VAL A 150 6.19 -21.42 -9.68
CA VAL A 150 6.58 -21.73 -11.06
C VAL A 150 6.06 -23.10 -11.47
N SER A 151 6.01 -23.31 -12.78
CA SER A 151 5.81 -24.63 -13.39
C SER A 151 6.90 -24.87 -14.44
N TRP A 152 7.48 -26.06 -14.43
CA TRP A 152 8.44 -26.49 -15.46
C TRP A 152 7.87 -27.57 -16.39
N ALA A 153 6.68 -28.12 -16.08
CA ALA A 153 5.96 -29.06 -16.94
C ALA A 153 4.47 -29.09 -16.59
N SER A 154 3.68 -29.58 -17.54
CA SER A 154 2.26 -29.87 -17.34
C SER A 154 2.05 -30.78 -16.12
N GLY A 155 1.10 -30.41 -15.26
CA GLY A 155 0.78 -31.13 -14.02
C GLY A 155 1.78 -30.92 -12.90
N ARG A 156 2.76 -30.02 -13.04
CA ARG A 156 3.74 -29.70 -12.02
C ARG A 156 3.70 -28.24 -11.59
N LEU A 157 3.63 -28.04 -10.28
CA LEU A 157 3.81 -26.74 -9.64
C LEU A 157 4.87 -26.85 -8.54
N ASP A 158 5.67 -25.81 -8.37
CA ASP A 158 6.63 -25.66 -7.29
C ASP A 158 6.43 -24.29 -6.64
N ILE A 159 6.19 -24.29 -5.33
CA ILE A 159 5.82 -23.09 -4.55
C ILE A 159 6.83 -22.89 -3.43
N PHE A 160 7.16 -21.62 -3.21
CA PHE A 160 8.14 -21.18 -2.23
C PHE A 160 7.57 -20.07 -1.36
N GLY A 161 8.05 -20.01 -0.12
CA GLY A 161 7.76 -18.93 0.80
C GLY A 161 8.78 -18.89 1.94
N LEU A 162 8.90 -17.74 2.59
CA LEU A 162 9.65 -17.63 3.83
C LEU A 162 8.75 -18.00 5.01
N GLY A 163 9.21 -18.93 5.84
CA GLY A 163 8.58 -19.21 7.13
C GLY A 163 8.75 -18.04 8.10
N THR A 164 8.09 -18.09 9.25
CA THR A 164 8.24 -17.09 10.33
C THR A 164 9.66 -17.02 10.92
N ASP A 165 10.49 -18.04 10.65
CA ASP A 165 11.92 -18.09 10.98
C ASP A 165 12.82 -17.46 9.89
N ASN A 166 12.21 -16.85 8.86
CA ASN A 166 12.87 -16.26 7.69
C ASN A 166 13.68 -17.25 6.85
N ARG A 167 13.40 -18.55 6.95
CA ARG A 167 14.03 -19.58 6.11
C ARG A 167 13.17 -19.92 4.91
N MET A 168 13.81 -20.41 3.86
CA MET A 168 13.11 -20.78 2.63
C MET A 168 12.44 -22.16 2.78
N TYR A 169 11.16 -22.23 2.46
CA TYR A 169 10.41 -23.48 2.39
C TYR A 169 9.88 -23.70 0.97
N HIS A 170 9.69 -24.97 0.63
CA HIS A 170 9.23 -25.43 -0.68
C HIS A 170 8.11 -26.46 -0.54
N ARG A 171 7.13 -26.42 -1.43
CA ARG A 171 6.13 -27.48 -1.60
C ARG A 171 5.74 -27.57 -3.06
N PHE A 172 5.39 -28.76 -3.52
CA PHE A 172 5.08 -29.01 -4.92
C PHE A 172 3.75 -29.74 -5.11
N PHE A 173 3.25 -29.70 -6.34
CA PHE A 173 2.14 -30.49 -6.84
C PHE A 173 2.60 -31.35 -8.02
N ASP A 174 2.30 -32.65 -8.02
CA ASP A 174 2.57 -33.58 -9.14
C ASP A 174 1.42 -34.58 -9.34
N GLY A 175 0.20 -34.05 -9.40
CA GLY A 175 -1.04 -34.82 -9.39
C GLY A 175 -1.67 -34.89 -7.99
N ASN A 176 -0.85 -34.74 -6.95
CA ASN A 176 -1.28 -34.41 -5.59
C ASN A 176 -0.31 -33.40 -4.98
N TRP A 177 -0.76 -32.68 -3.95
CA TRP A 177 0.16 -31.89 -3.13
C TRP A 177 1.12 -32.81 -2.36
N GLY A 178 2.42 -32.49 -2.41
CA GLY A 178 3.40 -33.14 -1.54
C GLY A 178 2.99 -33.03 -0.07
N PRO A 179 3.32 -34.01 0.80
CA PRO A 179 2.70 -34.13 2.12
C PRO A 179 2.97 -32.94 3.04
N ASP A 180 4.22 -32.44 3.07
CA ASP A 180 4.67 -31.37 3.96
C ASP A 180 5.51 -30.32 3.22
N TRP A 181 5.73 -29.18 3.88
CA TRP A 181 6.66 -28.15 3.45
C TRP A 181 8.11 -28.59 3.71
N GLU A 182 8.93 -28.62 2.67
CA GLU A 182 10.36 -28.94 2.70
C GLU A 182 11.18 -27.70 3.08
N LEU A 183 12.00 -27.80 4.13
CA LEU A 183 12.93 -26.74 4.51
C LEU A 183 14.17 -26.74 3.59
N LEU A 184 14.37 -25.65 2.85
CA LEU A 184 15.55 -25.44 2.00
C LEU A 184 16.67 -24.64 2.70
N GLY A 185 16.46 -24.24 3.95
CA GLY A 185 17.44 -23.53 4.77
C GLY A 185 17.63 -22.06 4.34
N GLY A 186 18.84 -21.54 4.58
CA GLY A 186 19.16 -20.12 4.40
C GLY A 186 18.43 -19.20 5.40
N LYS A 187 18.70 -17.89 5.33
CA LYS A 187 17.95 -16.84 6.03
C LYS A 187 17.84 -15.62 5.12
N PHE A 188 16.62 -15.19 4.85
CA PHE A 188 16.32 -14.20 3.82
C PHE A 188 15.52 -13.04 4.37
N ASN A 189 15.65 -11.87 3.74
CA ASN A 189 14.86 -10.68 4.05
C ASN A 189 14.04 -10.17 2.85
N SER A 190 14.06 -10.89 1.72
CA SER A 190 13.14 -10.70 0.59
C SER A 190 12.25 -11.93 0.42
N PRO A 191 11.04 -11.79 -0.14
CA PRO A 191 10.31 -12.93 -0.68
C PRO A 191 11.16 -13.68 -1.72
N PRO A 192 10.93 -14.99 -1.93
CA PRO A 192 11.58 -15.74 -2.99
C PRO A 192 11.18 -15.22 -4.37
N THR A 193 12.08 -15.40 -5.33
CA THR A 193 11.76 -15.31 -6.75
C THR A 193 12.26 -16.57 -7.42
N VAL A 194 11.46 -17.19 -8.29
CA VAL A 194 11.79 -18.46 -8.93
C VAL A 194 11.48 -18.44 -10.41
N THR A 195 12.31 -19.12 -11.20
CA THR A 195 12.04 -19.41 -12.62
C THR A 195 12.46 -20.84 -12.98
N SER A 196 12.13 -21.24 -14.19
CA SER A 196 12.57 -22.50 -14.79
C SER A 196 12.91 -22.28 -16.26
N TRP A 197 14.05 -22.79 -16.70
CA TRP A 197 14.48 -22.75 -18.10
C TRP A 197 14.32 -24.09 -18.83
N ALA A 198 14.01 -25.18 -18.12
CA ALA A 198 13.73 -26.49 -18.70
C ALA A 198 12.97 -27.40 -17.71
N PRO A 199 12.28 -28.45 -18.22
CA PRO A 199 11.71 -29.48 -17.37
C PRO A 199 12.72 -30.07 -16.38
N GLY A 200 12.32 -30.21 -15.11
CA GLY A 200 13.17 -30.73 -14.04
C GLY A 200 14.18 -29.72 -13.49
N ARG A 201 14.16 -28.47 -13.94
CA ARG A 201 15.00 -27.38 -13.44
C ARG A 201 14.19 -26.32 -12.71
N LEU A 202 14.70 -25.90 -11.55
CA LEU A 202 14.27 -24.68 -10.85
C LEU A 202 15.48 -23.85 -10.47
N ASP A 203 15.35 -22.53 -10.52
CA ASP A 203 16.35 -21.57 -10.08
C ASP A 203 15.68 -20.52 -9.19
N ILE A 204 16.08 -20.46 -7.93
CA ILE A 204 15.45 -19.68 -6.86
C ILE A 204 16.44 -18.64 -6.36
N PHE A 205 15.96 -17.42 -6.16
CA PHE A 205 16.73 -16.28 -5.73
C PHE A 205 16.09 -15.61 -4.52
N GLY A 206 16.92 -15.01 -3.68
CA GLY A 206 16.49 -14.19 -2.55
C GLY A 206 17.63 -13.35 -2.00
N LEU A 207 17.28 -12.32 -1.24
CA LEU A 207 18.25 -11.50 -0.51
C LEU A 207 18.52 -12.07 0.87
N GLY A 208 19.79 -12.35 1.16
CA GLY A 208 20.23 -12.78 2.48
C GLY A 208 20.14 -11.64 3.50
N THR A 209 20.37 -11.94 4.78
CA THR A 209 20.37 -10.92 5.85
C THR A 209 21.45 -9.85 5.69
N ASP A 210 22.44 -10.10 4.85
CA ASP A 210 23.51 -9.19 4.45
C ASP A 210 23.17 -8.34 3.20
N ASN A 211 21.93 -8.46 2.70
CA ASN A 211 21.43 -7.87 1.46
C ASN A 211 22.16 -8.32 0.19
N GLN A 212 22.94 -9.40 0.25
CA GLN A 212 23.52 -10.01 -0.95
C GLN A 212 22.48 -10.89 -1.65
N MET A 213 22.62 -11.03 -2.97
CA MET A 213 21.79 -11.98 -3.71
C MET A 213 22.32 -13.39 -3.54
N TYR A 214 21.43 -14.33 -3.23
CA TYR A 214 21.75 -15.75 -3.17
C TYR A 214 20.90 -16.52 -4.17
N HIS A 215 21.44 -17.63 -4.64
CA HIS A 215 20.77 -18.55 -5.55
C HIS A 215 20.79 -19.99 -5.00
N LYS A 216 19.76 -20.76 -5.34
CA LYS A 216 19.71 -22.22 -5.17
C LYS A 216 18.91 -22.82 -6.31
N PHE A 217 19.30 -24.01 -6.74
CA PHE A 217 18.67 -24.67 -7.86
C PHE A 217 18.24 -26.11 -7.53
N PHE A 218 17.27 -26.60 -8.31
CA PHE A 218 16.88 -28.00 -8.38
C PHE A 218 17.25 -28.55 -9.77
N ASP A 219 17.93 -29.69 -9.81
CA ASP A 219 18.22 -30.44 -11.06
C ASP A 219 18.20 -31.94 -10.75
N GLY A 220 16.99 -32.48 -10.58
CA GLY A 220 16.73 -33.81 -10.02
C GLY A 220 17.00 -33.96 -8.51
N LYS A 221 17.77 -33.02 -7.94
CA LYS A 221 17.96 -32.82 -6.50
C LYS A 221 18.25 -31.34 -6.23
N TRP A 222 18.00 -30.90 -5.01
CA TRP A 222 18.45 -29.59 -4.55
C TRP A 222 19.99 -29.52 -4.57
N GLY A 223 20.52 -28.40 -5.05
CA GLY A 223 21.92 -28.04 -4.80
C GLY A 223 22.20 -28.06 -3.29
N PRO A 224 23.45 -28.36 -2.85
CA PRO A 224 23.73 -28.55 -1.42
C PRO A 224 23.51 -27.27 -0.61
N ASP A 225 24.12 -26.16 -1.04
CA ASP A 225 24.10 -24.89 -0.32
C ASP A 225 23.40 -23.78 -1.12
N TRP A 226 23.20 -22.63 -0.47
CA TRP A 226 22.84 -21.39 -1.14
C TRP A 226 24.13 -20.73 -1.65
N GLU A 227 24.19 -20.41 -2.94
CA GLU A 227 25.37 -19.78 -3.54
C GLU A 227 25.24 -18.25 -3.49
N PRO A 228 26.23 -17.52 -2.94
CA PRO A 228 26.25 -16.07 -2.98
C PRO A 228 26.60 -15.59 -4.39
N LEU A 229 25.80 -14.68 -4.91
CA LEU A 229 26.01 -14.04 -6.22
C LEU A 229 26.57 -12.61 -6.09
N GLY A 230 26.97 -12.22 -4.87
CA GLY A 230 27.52 -10.90 -4.56
C GLY A 230 26.49 -9.78 -4.65
N GLY A 231 26.99 -8.55 -4.81
CA GLY A 231 26.21 -7.32 -4.82
C GLY A 231 25.57 -6.98 -3.46
N ARG A 232 24.96 -5.79 -3.35
CA ARG A 232 24.13 -5.40 -2.21
C ARG A 232 22.89 -4.71 -2.73
N PHE A 233 21.73 -5.30 -2.43
CA PHE A 233 20.47 -4.92 -3.04
C PHE A 233 19.45 -4.45 -2.02
N ASN A 234 18.54 -3.61 -2.46
CA ASN A 234 17.45 -3.11 -1.65
C ASN A 234 16.07 -3.40 -2.27
N SER A 235 15.96 -4.31 -3.24
CA SER A 235 14.70 -4.79 -3.82
C SER A 235 14.62 -6.32 -3.83
N GLN A 236 13.43 -6.89 -3.92
CA GLN A 236 13.28 -8.30 -4.30
C GLN A 236 13.96 -8.55 -5.68
N PRO A 237 14.58 -9.73 -5.91
CA PRO A 237 15.09 -10.08 -7.23
C PRO A 237 13.95 -10.20 -8.25
N ALA A 238 14.19 -9.80 -9.49
CA ALA A 238 13.36 -10.18 -10.64
C ALA A 238 14.17 -11.11 -11.53
N VAL A 239 13.58 -12.18 -12.04
CA VAL A 239 14.28 -13.17 -12.87
C VAL A 239 13.40 -13.71 -13.97
N THR A 240 13.99 -13.91 -15.15
CA THR A 240 13.36 -14.64 -16.25
C THR A 240 14.36 -15.54 -16.95
N SER A 241 13.85 -16.39 -17.85
CA SER A 241 14.63 -17.17 -18.80
C SER A 241 14.01 -17.05 -20.19
N TRP A 242 14.84 -16.82 -21.20
CA TRP A 242 14.42 -16.79 -22.60
C TRP A 242 14.86 -18.02 -23.41
N ALA A 243 15.69 -18.90 -22.83
CA ALA A 243 16.11 -20.17 -23.43
C ALA A 243 16.68 -21.14 -22.37
N PRO A 244 16.71 -22.44 -22.67
CA PRO A 244 17.40 -23.41 -21.83
C PRO A 244 18.86 -23.01 -21.54
N GLY A 245 19.27 -23.13 -20.27
CA GLY A 245 20.61 -22.76 -19.81
C GLY A 245 20.83 -21.26 -19.62
N ARG A 246 19.81 -20.43 -19.82
CA ARG A 246 19.87 -18.98 -19.61
C ARG A 246 19.04 -18.53 -18.41
N LEU A 247 19.62 -17.66 -17.59
CA LEU A 247 18.90 -16.86 -16.59
C LEU A 247 19.31 -15.40 -16.72
N ASP A 248 18.39 -14.48 -16.49
CA ASP A 248 18.62 -13.04 -16.41
C ASP A 248 17.96 -12.49 -15.16
N ILE A 249 18.78 -11.96 -14.24
CA ILE A 249 18.40 -11.51 -12.90
C ILE A 249 18.63 -10.01 -12.79
N PHE A 250 17.67 -9.33 -12.17
CA PHE A 250 17.68 -7.90 -11.93
C PHE A 250 17.43 -7.60 -10.46
N GLY A 251 18.04 -6.52 -9.97
CA GLY A 251 17.85 -6.01 -8.62
C GLY A 251 18.27 -4.55 -8.53
N LEU A 252 17.72 -3.84 -7.54
CA LEU A 252 18.11 -2.47 -7.25
C LEU A 252 19.26 -2.44 -6.24
N GLY A 253 20.34 -1.78 -6.60
CA GLY A 253 21.46 -1.52 -5.68
C GLY A 253 21.06 -0.58 -4.54
N THR A 254 21.93 -0.43 -3.55
CA THR A 254 21.69 0.52 -2.43
C THR A 254 21.57 1.98 -2.86
N ASP A 255 22.04 2.32 -4.06
CA ASP A 255 21.93 3.62 -4.72
C ASP A 255 20.65 3.76 -5.58
N ASN A 256 19.77 2.76 -5.54
CA ASN A 256 18.55 2.61 -6.34
C ASN A 256 18.80 2.47 -7.86
N GLN A 257 20.02 2.20 -8.31
CA GLN A 257 20.28 1.85 -9.70
C GLN A 257 19.83 0.43 -10.02
N MET A 258 19.41 0.20 -11.27
CA MET A 258 19.15 -1.14 -11.77
C MET A 258 20.46 -1.86 -12.05
N PHE A 259 20.58 -3.09 -11.57
CA PHE A 259 21.70 -3.98 -11.88
C PHE A 259 21.20 -5.26 -12.53
N HIS A 260 22.09 -5.87 -13.32
CA HIS A 260 21.84 -7.10 -14.05
C HIS A 260 22.95 -8.13 -13.83
N LYS A 261 22.54 -9.40 -13.76
CA LYS A 261 23.41 -10.58 -13.76
C LYS A 261 22.75 -11.64 -14.62
N PHE A 262 23.57 -12.44 -15.31
CA PHE A 262 23.05 -13.54 -16.10
C PHE A 262 23.82 -14.83 -15.87
N PHE A 263 23.17 -15.95 -16.18
CA PHE A 263 23.79 -17.27 -16.28
C PHE A 263 23.70 -17.75 -17.71
N ASP A 264 24.83 -18.17 -18.30
CA ASP A 264 24.88 -18.81 -19.62
C ASP A 264 26.04 -19.83 -19.64
N GLY A 265 25.84 -20.90 -18.86
CA GLY A 265 26.90 -21.86 -18.48
C GLY A 265 27.89 -21.36 -17.43
N LYS A 266 27.94 -20.05 -17.21
CA LYS A 266 28.66 -19.37 -16.11
C LYS A 266 27.94 -18.09 -15.71
N TRP A 267 28.16 -17.65 -14.48
CA TRP A 267 27.73 -16.35 -14.00
C TRP A 267 28.51 -15.21 -14.67
N GLY A 268 27.78 -14.27 -15.27
CA GLY A 268 28.31 -13.03 -15.86
C GLY A 268 27.75 -11.79 -15.14
N PRO A 269 28.50 -10.68 -15.04
CA PRO A 269 29.84 -10.45 -15.61
C PRO A 269 30.97 -11.23 -14.91
N SER A 270 30.76 -11.66 -13.66
CA SER A 270 31.63 -12.60 -12.93
C SER A 270 30.77 -13.39 -11.93
N PRO A 271 31.32 -14.33 -11.14
CA PRO A 271 30.57 -14.99 -10.08
C PRO A 271 29.90 -14.03 -9.09
N THR A 272 30.54 -12.91 -8.74
CA THR A 272 30.08 -12.00 -7.68
C THR A 272 29.74 -10.58 -8.13
N ASP A 273 30.16 -10.18 -9.34
CA ASP A 273 29.90 -8.83 -9.85
C ASP A 273 28.58 -8.75 -10.59
N TRP A 274 28.10 -7.51 -10.74
CA TRP A 274 26.83 -7.15 -11.37
C TRP A 274 27.05 -6.00 -12.37
N GLU A 275 26.36 -6.06 -13.50
CA GLU A 275 26.39 -5.03 -14.54
C GLU A 275 25.41 -3.90 -14.16
N PRO A 276 25.86 -2.63 -14.04
CA PRO A 276 24.96 -1.51 -13.83
C PRO A 276 24.21 -1.18 -15.13
N LEU A 277 22.89 -1.03 -15.04
CA LEU A 277 22.01 -0.66 -16.14
C LEU A 277 21.51 0.79 -16.04
N GLY A 278 22.03 1.57 -15.09
CA GLY A 278 21.65 2.95 -14.86
C GLY A 278 20.22 3.11 -14.31
N GLY A 279 19.67 4.32 -14.48
CA GLY A 279 18.37 4.72 -13.90
C GLY A 279 18.38 4.86 -12.37
N ARG A 280 17.29 5.36 -11.80
CA ARG A 280 17.04 5.37 -10.34
C ARG A 280 15.57 5.04 -10.09
N PHE A 281 15.31 4.01 -9.30
CA PHE A 281 13.98 3.41 -9.18
C PHE A 281 13.44 3.36 -7.75
N ASN A 282 12.12 3.50 -7.63
CA ASN A 282 11.38 3.40 -6.37
C ASN A 282 10.64 2.07 -6.20
N SER A 283 10.37 1.33 -7.28
CA SER A 283 9.78 -0.02 -7.21
C SER A 283 10.83 -1.10 -7.41
N GLN A 284 10.56 -2.33 -6.99
CA GLN A 284 11.35 -3.46 -7.48
C GLN A 284 11.27 -3.59 -9.02
N PRO A 285 12.24 -4.25 -9.65
CA PRO A 285 12.20 -4.53 -11.08
C PRO A 285 11.11 -5.55 -11.42
N GLU A 286 10.60 -5.49 -12.64
CA GLU A 286 9.80 -6.55 -13.26
C GLU A 286 10.43 -6.91 -14.60
N VAL A 287 10.47 -8.19 -14.96
CA VAL A 287 11.07 -8.64 -16.22
C VAL A 287 10.24 -9.73 -16.91
N THR A 288 10.10 -9.62 -18.22
CA THR A 288 9.52 -10.67 -19.07
C THR A 288 10.36 -10.88 -20.33
N SER A 289 10.14 -12.02 -21.00
CA SER A 289 10.70 -12.31 -22.32
C SER A 289 9.63 -12.90 -23.22
N TRP A 290 9.57 -12.45 -24.48
CA TRP A 290 8.69 -13.01 -25.50
C TRP A 290 9.42 -13.79 -26.60
N ALA A 291 10.76 -13.80 -26.60
CA ALA A 291 11.57 -14.58 -27.54
C ALA A 291 13.01 -14.76 -27.03
N PRO A 292 13.74 -15.78 -27.54
CA PRO A 292 15.16 -15.92 -27.28
C PRO A 292 15.95 -14.64 -27.62
N GLY A 293 16.84 -14.25 -26.71
CA GLY A 293 17.64 -13.03 -26.85
C GLY A 293 16.87 -11.73 -26.63
N ARG A 294 15.61 -11.80 -26.17
CA ARG A 294 14.81 -10.64 -25.80
C ARG A 294 14.52 -10.60 -24.31
N LEU A 295 14.76 -9.45 -23.69
CA LEU A 295 14.28 -9.10 -22.36
C LEU A 295 13.57 -7.75 -22.41
N ASP A 296 12.54 -7.59 -21.60
CA ASP A 296 11.84 -6.33 -21.37
C ASP A 296 11.73 -6.13 -19.85
N ILE A 297 12.36 -5.07 -19.34
CA ILE A 297 12.51 -4.75 -17.92
C ILE A 297 11.77 -3.46 -17.62
N PHE A 298 11.04 -3.46 -16.51
CA PHE A 298 10.22 -2.34 -16.08
C PHE A 298 10.53 -1.95 -14.64
N GLY A 299 10.30 -0.68 -14.32
CA GLY A 299 10.40 -0.15 -12.97
C GLY A 299 9.84 1.25 -12.87
N LEU A 300 9.41 1.64 -11.67
CA LEU A 300 8.95 3.00 -11.40
C LEU A 300 10.14 3.89 -11.02
N GLY A 301 10.30 5.00 -11.73
CA GLY A 301 11.35 5.98 -11.47
C GLY A 301 11.16 6.73 -10.14
N THR A 302 12.05 7.68 -9.84
CA THR A 302 11.93 8.52 -8.64
C THR A 302 10.69 9.42 -8.61
N ASP A 303 10.08 9.64 -9.78
CA ASP A 303 8.84 10.37 -10.02
C ASP A 303 7.61 9.44 -10.11
N ASN A 304 7.79 8.15 -9.79
CA ASN A 304 6.79 7.10 -9.87
C ASN A 304 6.20 6.90 -11.29
N GLN A 305 6.88 7.39 -12.32
CA GLN A 305 6.54 7.07 -13.71
C GLN A 305 7.09 5.71 -14.11
N MET A 306 6.39 5.02 -15.01
CA MET A 306 6.87 3.76 -15.55
C MET A 306 8.02 4.02 -16.53
N PHE A 307 9.10 3.27 -16.36
CA PHE A 307 10.21 3.23 -17.31
C PHE A 307 10.44 1.81 -17.81
N HIS A 308 10.99 1.74 -19.02
CA HIS A 308 11.32 0.49 -19.68
C HIS A 308 12.75 0.49 -20.20
N LYS A 309 13.34 -0.71 -20.21
CA LYS A 309 14.60 -1.03 -20.86
C LYS A 309 14.47 -2.41 -21.49
N PHE A 310 15.09 -2.61 -22.63
CA PHE A 310 15.08 -3.91 -23.27
C PHE A 310 16.48 -4.38 -23.67
N PHE A 311 16.59 -5.69 -23.87
CA PHE A 311 17.76 -6.33 -24.47
C PHE A 311 17.34 -7.03 -25.76
N ASP A 312 18.04 -6.81 -26.87
CA ASP A 312 17.84 -7.51 -28.14
C ASP A 312 19.18 -7.88 -28.83
N GLY A 313 20.16 -8.27 -28.01
CA GLY A 313 21.57 -8.38 -28.38
C GLY A 313 22.39 -7.17 -27.93
N LYS A 314 21.72 -6.07 -27.57
CA LYS A 314 22.28 -4.91 -26.87
C LYS A 314 21.21 -4.29 -25.97
N TRP A 315 21.65 -3.52 -24.98
CA TRP A 315 20.76 -2.73 -24.14
C TRP A 315 20.21 -1.52 -24.90
N GLY A 316 18.89 -1.40 -24.94
CA GLY A 316 18.15 -0.25 -25.46
C GLY A 316 17.38 0.47 -24.35
N PRO A 317 17.20 1.81 -24.43
CA PRO A 317 17.60 2.71 -25.51
C PRO A 317 19.12 2.98 -25.60
N SER A 318 19.85 2.77 -24.51
CA SER A 318 21.31 2.77 -24.43
C SER A 318 21.76 1.81 -23.31
N PRO A 319 23.08 1.61 -23.08
CA PRO A 319 23.55 0.81 -21.94
C PRO A 319 22.99 1.27 -20.59
N THR A 320 22.83 2.58 -20.35
CA THR A 320 22.47 3.12 -19.03
C THR A 320 21.15 3.91 -19.01
N ASP A 321 20.59 4.25 -20.16
CA ASP A 321 19.34 5.01 -20.23
C ASP A 321 18.12 4.09 -20.23
N TRP A 322 16.97 4.70 -19.94
CA TRP A 322 15.66 4.07 -19.82
C TRP A 322 14.63 4.91 -20.59
N GLU A 323 13.71 4.25 -21.28
CA GLU A 323 12.63 4.95 -21.98
C GLU A 323 11.43 5.17 -21.04
N PRO A 324 10.88 6.39 -20.95
CA PRO A 324 9.69 6.65 -20.16
C PRO A 324 8.46 6.13 -20.89
N LEU A 325 7.63 5.37 -20.17
CA LEU A 325 6.33 4.88 -20.63
C LEU A 325 5.15 5.69 -20.09
N GLY A 326 5.43 6.77 -19.35
CA GLY A 326 4.43 7.65 -18.74
C GLY A 326 3.61 6.96 -17.64
N GLY A 327 2.49 7.59 -17.28
CA GLY A 327 1.66 7.21 -16.13
C GLY A 327 2.35 7.50 -14.78
N VAL A 328 1.59 7.57 -13.70
CA VAL A 328 2.11 7.68 -12.33
C VAL A 328 1.45 6.60 -11.49
N PHE A 329 2.26 5.76 -10.86
CA PHE A 329 1.80 4.52 -10.24
C PHE A 329 2.10 4.45 -8.76
N ASN A 330 1.25 3.72 -8.06
CA ASN A 330 1.37 3.42 -6.65
C ASN A 330 2.34 2.27 -6.44
N ILE A 331 3.17 2.38 -5.39
CA ILE A 331 4.02 1.29 -4.91
C ILE A 331 3.31 0.64 -3.74
N SER A 332 3.07 -0.67 -3.79
CA SER A 332 2.29 -1.35 -2.76
C SER A 332 2.90 -1.13 -1.38
N GLY A 333 2.10 -0.70 -0.41
CA GLY A 333 2.56 -0.43 0.95
C GLY A 333 3.58 0.71 1.09
N GLU A 334 3.83 1.51 0.06
CA GLU A 334 3.84 2.95 0.31
C GLU A 334 2.37 3.28 0.58
N GLU A 335 2.07 3.83 1.75
CA GLU A 335 0.80 4.53 1.88
C GLU A 335 0.81 5.56 0.77
N THR A 336 0.03 5.30 -0.29
CA THR A 336 -0.40 6.37 -1.14
C THR A 336 -1.34 7.14 -0.27
N HIS A 337 -0.77 8.06 0.49
CA HIS A 337 -1.42 9.32 0.70
C HIS A 337 -1.69 9.89 -0.70
N ALA A 338 -2.78 9.42 -1.33
CA ALA A 338 -3.76 10.39 -1.77
C ALA A 338 -3.86 11.33 -0.57
N THR A 339 -3.46 12.57 -0.75
CA THR A 339 -3.48 13.61 0.29
C THR A 339 -4.93 13.92 0.67
N THR A 340 -5.67 12.93 1.14
CA THR A 340 -6.54 13.06 2.28
C THR A 340 -5.66 12.65 3.44
N GLU A 341 -4.91 13.61 3.99
CA GLU A 341 -4.37 13.47 5.35
C GLU A 341 -5.51 12.87 6.18
N SER A 342 -5.31 11.72 6.84
CA SER A 342 -6.40 11.08 7.59
C SER A 342 -7.03 12.15 8.48
N THR A 343 -8.30 12.46 8.23
CA THR A 343 -8.99 13.63 8.77
C THR A 343 -10.14 13.12 9.61
N GLU A 344 -10.23 13.60 10.83
CA GLU A 344 -11.31 13.30 11.76
C GLU A 344 -12.12 14.56 12.04
N SER A 345 -13.42 14.38 12.25
CA SER A 345 -14.36 15.46 12.50
C SER A 345 -15.20 15.11 13.72
N TRP A 346 -15.30 16.08 14.63
CA TRP A 346 -16.13 16.00 15.83
C TRP A 346 -17.14 17.13 15.83
N HIS A 347 -18.37 16.82 16.24
CA HIS A 347 -19.49 17.76 16.25
C HIS A 347 -20.23 17.68 17.59
N VAL A 348 -20.56 18.83 18.16
CA VAL A 348 -21.43 18.95 19.34
C VAL A 348 -22.50 20.02 19.09
N GLY A 349 -23.76 19.62 19.26
CA GLY A 349 -24.89 20.56 19.31
C GLY A 349 -24.98 21.26 20.67
N VAL A 350 -25.36 22.54 20.66
CA VAL A 350 -25.41 23.40 21.85
C VAL A 350 -26.85 23.77 22.18
N THR A 351 -27.29 23.35 23.37
CA THR A 351 -28.59 23.68 23.95
C THR A 351 -28.45 23.87 25.46
N PHE A 352 -29.14 24.85 26.03
CA PHE A 352 -29.15 25.08 27.47
C PHE A 352 -30.46 24.59 28.10
N ALA A 353 -30.36 23.85 29.20
CA ALA A 353 -31.52 23.26 29.87
C ALA A 353 -32.37 24.30 30.66
N ASP A 354 -31.79 25.46 30.98
CA ASP A 354 -32.41 26.52 31.79
C ASP A 354 -33.18 27.56 30.95
N SER A 355 -33.50 27.24 29.70
CA SER A 355 -34.16 28.12 28.74
C SER A 355 -33.37 29.39 28.38
N THR A 356 -32.06 29.41 28.62
CA THR A 356 -31.17 30.44 28.05
C THR A 356 -31.38 30.49 26.53
N PRO A 357 -31.71 31.65 25.94
CA PRO A 357 -32.13 31.74 24.54
C PRO A 357 -30.95 31.75 23.56
N LEU A 358 -29.88 31.02 23.87
CA LEU A 358 -28.68 30.85 23.07
C LEU A 358 -28.60 29.38 22.63
N GLY A 359 -28.29 29.11 21.36
CA GLY A 359 -28.12 27.74 20.86
C GLY A 359 -27.23 27.73 19.63
N GLY A 360 -26.78 26.56 19.20
CA GLY A 360 -25.81 26.49 18.12
C GLY A 360 -25.09 25.16 17.99
N TRP A 361 -23.88 25.18 17.46
CA TRP A 361 -23.03 24.01 17.31
C TRP A 361 -21.54 24.37 17.35
N VAL A 362 -20.73 23.37 17.63
CA VAL A 362 -19.27 23.43 17.67
C VAL A 362 -18.70 22.24 16.92
N ASP A 363 -17.79 22.51 15.97
CA ASP A 363 -17.06 21.53 15.20
C ASP A 363 -15.55 21.62 15.43
N PHE A 364 -14.90 20.47 15.45
CA PHE A 364 -13.46 20.35 15.38
C PHE A 364 -13.09 19.40 14.25
N VAL A 365 -12.19 19.82 13.36
CA VAL A 365 -11.68 18.99 12.27
C VAL A 365 -10.16 19.01 12.32
N ALA A 366 -9.52 17.86 12.35
CA ALA A 366 -8.07 17.78 12.33
C ALA A 366 -7.58 16.63 11.46
N ASN A 367 -6.29 16.67 11.11
CA ASN A 367 -5.67 15.60 10.36
C ASN A 367 -4.29 15.21 10.92
N LYS A 368 -3.73 14.12 10.38
CA LYS A 368 -2.48 13.50 10.85
C LYS A 368 -1.24 14.40 10.77
N SER A 369 -1.22 15.44 9.92
CA SER A 369 -0.10 16.39 9.94
C SER A 369 -0.15 17.35 11.13
N GLY A 370 -1.23 17.29 11.91
CA GLY A 370 -1.53 18.21 13.00
C GLY A 370 -2.28 19.45 12.53
N ALA A 371 -2.67 19.54 11.25
CA ALA A 371 -3.47 20.64 10.77
C ALA A 371 -4.90 20.52 11.31
N PHE A 372 -5.47 21.62 11.81
CA PHE A 372 -6.82 21.61 12.38
C PHE A 372 -7.61 22.90 12.12
N THR A 373 -8.94 22.77 12.18
CA THR A 373 -9.93 23.85 12.17
C THR A 373 -10.86 23.67 13.37
N PHE A 374 -11.07 24.75 14.13
CA PHE A 374 -12.10 24.83 15.16
C PHE A 374 -13.13 25.86 14.73
N SER A 375 -14.38 25.44 14.61
CA SER A 375 -15.47 26.27 14.10
C SER A 375 -16.74 26.10 14.91
N GLY A 376 -17.65 27.03 14.76
CA GLY A 376 -18.97 26.92 15.35
C GLY A 376 -19.85 28.10 15.02
N HIS A 377 -21.07 27.98 15.48
CA HIS A 377 -22.14 28.94 15.29
C HIS A 377 -22.92 29.08 16.58
N MET A 378 -23.24 30.31 16.98
CA MET A 378 -24.19 30.59 18.05
C MET A 378 -25.26 31.55 17.56
N HIS A 379 -26.52 31.24 17.86
CA HIS A 379 -27.69 32.06 17.58
C HIS A 379 -28.38 32.47 18.88
N ASN A 380 -28.69 33.76 19.01
CA ASN A 380 -29.50 34.28 20.11
C ASN A 380 -30.94 34.53 19.66
N SER A 381 -31.86 33.72 20.19
CA SER A 381 -33.30 33.84 19.98
C SER A 381 -33.96 34.87 20.93
N GLY A 382 -33.22 35.37 21.92
CA GLY A 382 -33.70 36.22 23.01
C GLY A 382 -33.71 37.71 22.73
N PHE A 383 -34.37 38.45 23.63
CA PHE A 383 -34.61 39.88 23.47
C PHE A 383 -33.33 40.72 23.65
N ASP A 384 -32.51 40.39 24.65
CA ASP A 384 -31.27 41.10 24.99
C ASP A 384 -30.03 40.48 24.32
N PRO A 385 -28.97 41.26 24.04
CA PRO A 385 -27.68 40.73 23.57
C PRO A 385 -27.04 39.78 24.60
N ILE A 386 -26.30 38.78 24.11
CA ILE A 386 -25.64 37.78 24.95
C ILE A 386 -24.18 37.63 24.53
N GLY A 387 -23.26 37.85 25.49
CA GLY A 387 -21.87 37.41 25.38
C GLY A 387 -21.74 35.94 25.75
N PHE A 388 -20.82 35.23 25.12
CA PHE A 388 -20.58 33.83 25.43
C PHE A 388 -19.11 33.44 25.31
N SER A 389 -18.77 32.36 26.02
CA SER A 389 -17.48 31.70 25.97
C SER A 389 -17.67 30.19 25.79
N VAL A 390 -16.88 29.63 24.88
CA VAL A 390 -16.82 28.20 24.56
C VAL A 390 -15.46 27.67 25.04
N ALA A 391 -15.48 26.64 25.86
CA ALA A 391 -14.35 25.78 26.16
C ALA A 391 -14.61 24.40 25.52
N ALA A 392 -13.70 23.94 24.67
CA ALA A 392 -13.80 22.65 24.01
C ALA A 392 -12.51 21.85 24.23
N ALA A 393 -12.62 20.54 24.32
CA ALA A 393 -11.44 19.68 24.39
C ALA A 393 -11.64 18.34 23.70
N ILE A 394 -10.57 17.84 23.07
CA ILE A 394 -10.47 16.44 22.64
C ILE A 394 -9.79 15.66 23.76
N VAL A 395 -10.50 14.66 24.31
CA VAL A 395 -9.96 13.74 25.32
C VAL A 395 -9.65 12.42 24.64
N THR A 396 -8.38 12.01 24.65
CA THR A 396 -7.93 10.77 23.99
C THR A 396 -8.20 9.54 24.85
N PRO A 397 -8.23 8.33 24.26
CA PRO A 397 -8.30 7.07 25.02
C PRO A 397 -7.09 6.85 25.96
N SER A 398 -5.97 7.53 25.71
CA SER A 398 -4.78 7.52 26.58
C SER A 398 -4.88 8.50 27.75
N GLY A 399 -5.92 9.33 27.81
CA GLY A 399 -6.16 10.30 28.88
C GLY A 399 -5.49 11.66 28.69
N LEU A 400 -4.95 11.93 27.50
CA LEU A 400 -4.46 13.27 27.14
C LEU A 400 -5.63 14.18 26.75
N VAL A 401 -5.48 15.48 27.02
CA VAL A 401 -6.52 16.48 26.78
C VAL A 401 -5.97 17.65 25.97
N TYR A 402 -6.61 17.94 24.85
CA TYR A 402 -6.25 19.04 23.94
C TYR A 402 -7.33 20.10 24.01
N GLY A 403 -7.04 21.25 24.64
CA GLY A 403 -8.02 22.30 24.92
C GLY A 403 -8.03 23.44 23.90
N PHE A 404 -9.22 23.96 23.61
CA PHE A 404 -9.49 25.05 22.67
C PHE A 404 -10.54 26.00 23.26
N GLY A 405 -10.45 27.29 22.95
CA GLY A 405 -11.38 28.30 23.46
C GLY A 405 -11.80 29.32 22.42
N PHE A 406 -13.04 29.80 22.53
CA PHE A 406 -13.56 30.92 21.75
C PHE A 406 -14.49 31.80 22.59
N SER A 407 -14.50 33.10 22.35
CA SER A 407 -15.51 34.01 22.92
C SER A 407 -16.13 34.84 21.82
N GLY A 408 -17.45 34.99 21.88
CA GLY A 408 -18.24 35.73 20.90
C GLY A 408 -19.38 36.50 21.54
N ARG A 409 -20.17 37.17 20.70
CA ARG A 409 -21.34 37.93 21.13
C ARG A 409 -22.44 37.85 20.07
N CYS A 410 -23.65 37.56 20.51
CA CYS A 410 -24.84 37.58 19.67
C CYS A 410 -25.72 38.77 20.04
N GLY A 411 -26.23 39.51 19.05
CA GLY A 411 -27.22 40.57 19.25
C GLY A 411 -28.57 40.03 19.72
N GLY A 412 -29.36 40.89 20.36
CA GLY A 412 -30.75 40.64 20.74
C GLY A 412 -31.73 41.31 19.76
N THR A 413 -33.04 41.07 19.90
CA THR A 413 -34.10 41.61 19.02
C THR A 413 -34.10 43.14 18.93
N ILE A 414 -33.64 43.84 19.97
CA ILE A 414 -33.68 45.31 20.06
C ILE A 414 -32.32 45.99 19.94
N SER A 415 -31.23 45.24 19.78
CA SER A 415 -29.88 45.80 19.61
C SER A 415 -29.48 45.85 18.14
N GLY A 416 -28.81 46.92 17.69
CA GLY A 416 -28.17 46.93 16.38
C GLY A 416 -26.98 45.96 16.34
N GLY A 417 -27.13 44.85 15.60
CA GLY A 417 -26.10 43.81 15.42
C GLY A 417 -26.69 42.48 14.93
N GLY A 418 -25.86 41.59 14.39
CA GLY A 418 -26.28 40.24 13.99
C GLY A 418 -26.64 39.38 15.20
N ARG A 419 -27.71 38.57 15.08
CA ARG A 419 -28.13 37.62 16.15
C ARG A 419 -27.34 36.31 16.11
N ASP A 420 -26.45 36.19 15.13
CA ASP A 420 -25.60 35.05 14.87
C ASP A 420 -24.13 35.44 15.12
N SER A 421 -23.38 34.50 15.69
CA SER A 421 -21.93 34.60 15.87
C SER A 421 -21.28 33.34 15.34
N ASP A 422 -20.76 33.43 14.12
CA ASP A 422 -19.99 32.37 13.47
C ASP A 422 -18.50 32.53 13.74
N TRP A 423 -17.80 31.42 13.95
CA TRP A 423 -16.35 31.39 13.89
C TRP A 423 -15.86 30.20 13.08
N SER A 424 -14.79 30.43 12.35
CA SER A 424 -14.01 29.40 11.66
C SER A 424 -12.58 29.92 11.51
N GLY A 425 -11.57 29.06 11.48
CA GLY A 425 -10.25 29.49 11.01
C GLY A 425 -9.11 28.50 11.17
N ASN A 426 -8.04 28.76 10.38
CA ASN A 426 -6.58 28.71 10.69
C ASN A 426 -5.73 29.21 9.48
N PRO A 427 -4.96 30.34 9.54
CA PRO A 427 -3.49 30.25 9.73
C PRO A 427 -2.85 31.49 10.42
N THR A 428 -2.01 31.24 11.43
CA THR A 428 -1.15 32.21 12.15
C THR A 428 -1.86 33.36 12.89
N ASN A 429 -2.15 33.15 14.18
CA ASN A 429 -2.41 34.15 15.26
C ASN A 429 -3.83 34.28 15.85
N THR A 430 -4.80 33.42 15.51
CA THR A 430 -6.16 33.55 16.08
C THR A 430 -6.47 32.61 17.25
N PHE A 431 -5.82 31.45 17.34
CA PHE A 431 -6.07 30.50 18.43
C PHE A 431 -5.06 30.65 19.54
N LYS A 432 -5.55 30.76 20.77
CA LYS A 432 -4.74 30.79 21.98
C LYS A 432 -4.99 29.55 22.82
N ASP A 433 -3.92 28.97 23.37
CA ASP A 433 -4.01 27.90 24.37
C ASP A 433 -4.59 28.44 25.69
N ILE A 434 -4.75 27.55 26.68
CA ILE A 434 -5.24 27.90 28.02
C ILE A 434 -4.36 28.95 28.72
N ASN A 435 -3.10 29.09 28.31
CA ASN A 435 -2.14 30.05 28.85
C ASN A 435 -2.09 31.36 28.04
N GLY A 436 -2.93 31.50 27.01
CA GLY A 436 -3.00 32.68 26.15
C GLY A 436 -1.96 32.74 25.02
N ASN A 437 -1.17 31.67 24.82
CA ASN A 437 -0.16 31.60 23.76
C ASN A 437 -0.76 31.16 22.44
N VAL A 438 -0.23 31.66 21.33
CA VAL A 438 -0.70 31.25 19.99
C VAL A 438 -0.43 29.76 19.75
N VAL A 439 -1.47 28.99 19.44
CA VAL A 439 -1.35 27.56 19.10
C VAL A 439 -0.82 27.43 17.67
N PRO A 440 0.28 26.69 17.43
CA PRO A 440 0.80 26.46 16.08
C PRO A 440 -0.17 25.59 15.27
N ASN A 441 -0.26 25.87 13.97
CA ASN A 441 -0.97 25.03 13.01
C ASN A 441 -0.11 24.84 11.76
N PRO A 442 0.35 23.62 11.46
CA PRO A 442 0.03 22.36 12.14
C PRO A 442 0.50 22.28 13.60
N ASN A 443 -0.27 21.60 14.47
CA ASN A 443 0.07 21.39 15.88
C ASN A 443 0.93 20.12 16.04
N PRO A 444 2.21 20.24 16.44
CA PRO A 444 3.11 19.09 16.56
C PRO A 444 2.66 18.05 17.58
N ALA A 445 1.93 18.45 18.63
CA ALA A 445 1.44 17.54 19.65
C ALA A 445 0.24 16.68 19.17
N ILE A 446 -0.57 17.21 18.25
CA ILE A 446 -1.62 16.44 17.57
C ILE A 446 -0.97 15.48 16.57
N ALA A 447 -0.01 15.95 15.79
CA ALA A 447 0.71 15.12 14.81
C ALA A 447 1.46 13.95 15.49
N ALA A 448 2.10 14.21 16.64
CA ALA A 448 2.87 13.22 17.37
C ALA A 448 2.02 12.14 18.05
N ASP A 449 0.76 12.44 18.38
CA ASP A 449 -0.17 11.51 19.08
C ASP A 449 -1.42 11.18 18.25
N TRP A 450 -1.34 11.30 16.93
CA TRP A 450 -2.50 11.25 16.03
C TRP A 450 -3.37 10.00 16.23
N GLU A 451 -2.77 8.83 16.41
CA GLU A 451 -3.51 7.56 16.55
C GLU A 451 -4.38 7.52 17.81
N ASN A 452 -3.99 8.21 18.89
CA ASN A 452 -4.84 8.35 20.08
C ASN A 452 -5.79 9.55 19.95
N PHE A 453 -5.34 10.63 19.30
CA PHE A 453 -6.12 11.84 19.06
C PHE A 453 -7.36 11.58 18.19
N ALA A 454 -7.19 10.83 17.09
CA ALA A 454 -8.25 10.48 16.15
C ALA A 454 -9.40 9.68 16.80
N HIS A 455 -9.09 8.93 17.86
CA HIS A 455 -10.05 8.15 18.63
C HIS A 455 -10.56 8.91 19.87
N GLY A 456 -10.23 10.20 19.99
CA GLY A 456 -10.66 11.05 21.07
C GLY A 456 -12.14 11.40 21.02
N THR A 457 -12.67 11.86 22.15
CA THR A 457 -14.04 12.38 22.23
C THR A 457 -14.01 13.89 22.39
N LEU A 458 -14.79 14.61 21.58
CA LEU A 458 -15.01 16.03 21.76
C LEU A 458 -15.96 16.27 22.93
N MET A 459 -15.51 17.06 23.87
CA MET A 459 -16.29 17.54 24.99
C MET A 459 -16.32 19.07 24.94
N CYS A 460 -17.48 19.67 25.22
CA CYS A 460 -17.67 21.12 25.19
C CYS A 460 -18.38 21.61 26.46
N HIS A 461 -17.94 22.74 27.00
CA HIS A 461 -18.59 23.47 28.06
C HIS A 461 -18.75 24.94 27.65
N ILE A 462 -19.97 25.47 27.76
CA ILE A 462 -20.32 26.78 27.21
C ILE A 462 -21.05 27.57 28.27
N VAL A 463 -20.64 28.83 28.42
CA VAL A 463 -21.26 29.75 29.36
C VAL A 463 -21.69 31.02 28.64
N ALA A 464 -22.97 31.37 28.80
CA ALA A 464 -23.52 32.66 28.43
C ALA A 464 -23.27 33.65 29.58
N GLN A 465 -22.34 34.58 29.39
CA GLN A 465 -21.98 35.62 30.38
C GLN A 465 -21.57 36.91 29.68
N ASP A 466 -21.90 38.05 30.30
CA ASP A 466 -21.60 39.40 29.77
C ASP A 466 -20.26 39.99 30.27
N SER A 467 -19.32 39.17 30.77
CA SER A 467 -18.12 39.68 31.46
C SER A 467 -16.77 39.11 31.00
N ALA A 468 -15.95 40.02 30.47
CA ALA A 468 -14.49 40.12 30.25
C ALA A 468 -13.59 38.86 30.30
N ALA A 469 -12.75 38.75 29.26
CA ALA A 469 -11.73 37.75 28.91
C ALA A 469 -10.85 37.13 30.02
N LYS A 470 -10.73 37.71 31.23
CA LYS A 470 -10.04 37.05 32.35
C LYS A 470 -10.81 35.82 32.86
N ALA A 471 -12.14 35.80 32.70
CA ALA A 471 -12.98 34.66 33.03
C ALA A 471 -12.76 33.46 32.09
N LEU A 472 -12.30 33.67 30.85
CA LEU A 472 -12.18 32.61 29.85
C LEU A 472 -11.09 31.58 30.20
N VAL A 473 -9.91 32.03 30.66
CA VAL A 473 -8.81 31.13 31.03
C VAL A 473 -9.19 30.30 32.25
N ASP A 474 -9.68 30.93 33.31
CA ASP A 474 -10.10 30.25 34.54
C ASP A 474 -11.28 29.28 34.25
N PHE A 475 -12.18 29.66 33.33
CA PHE A 475 -13.29 28.85 32.85
C PHE A 475 -12.85 27.64 32.02
N VAL A 476 -11.98 27.84 31.03
CA VAL A 476 -11.48 26.75 30.16
C VAL A 476 -10.67 25.77 31.00
N THR A 477 -9.76 26.25 31.84
CA THR A 477 -8.96 25.38 32.72
C THR A 477 -9.85 24.60 33.68
N GLY A 478 -10.80 25.24 34.36
CA GLY A 478 -11.73 24.55 35.26
C GLY A 478 -12.65 23.54 34.54
N ALA A 479 -13.16 23.90 33.36
CA ALA A 479 -13.98 22.99 32.56
C ALA A 479 -13.19 21.78 32.05
N VAL A 480 -11.98 22.01 31.54
CA VAL A 480 -11.06 20.96 31.08
C VAL A 480 -10.67 20.03 32.22
N GLU A 481 -10.40 20.56 33.42
CA GLU A 481 -10.14 19.76 34.61
C GLU A 481 -11.35 18.91 35.01
N ASP A 482 -12.56 19.45 34.95
CA ASP A 482 -13.79 18.71 35.27
C ASP A 482 -14.12 17.65 34.22
N MET A 483 -13.89 17.94 32.94
CA MET A 483 -14.01 16.99 31.83
C MET A 483 -12.98 15.85 31.95
N ALA A 484 -11.75 16.16 32.35
CA ALA A 484 -10.72 15.16 32.64
C ALA A 484 -11.09 14.29 33.85
N LYS A 485 -11.67 14.87 34.92
CA LYS A 485 -12.19 14.11 36.08
C LYS A 485 -13.35 13.19 35.69
N GLN A 486 -14.26 13.65 34.83
CA GLN A 486 -15.37 12.84 34.31
C GLN A 486 -14.86 11.67 33.45
N ALA A 487 -13.85 11.91 32.60
CA ALA A 487 -13.20 10.86 31.81
C ALA A 487 -12.46 9.84 32.69
N ALA A 488 -11.78 10.28 33.75
CA ALA A 488 -11.10 9.40 34.71
C ALA A 488 -12.10 8.54 35.52
N ALA A 489 -13.26 9.09 35.88
CA ALA A 489 -14.32 8.36 36.58
C ALA A 489 -14.97 7.26 35.71
N ALA A 490 -14.85 7.35 34.39
CA ALA A 490 -15.34 6.36 33.43
C ALA A 490 -14.39 5.15 33.21
N GLY A 491 -13.25 5.07 33.92
CA GLY A 491 -12.38 3.89 33.95
C GLY A 491 -11.09 3.97 33.12
N THR A 492 -10.77 5.13 32.55
CA THR A 492 -9.52 5.37 31.81
C THR A 492 -8.47 5.94 32.76
N LYS A 493 -7.28 5.32 32.87
CA LYS A 493 -6.19 5.79 33.75
C LYS A 493 -5.68 7.16 33.26
N ALA A 494 -6.18 8.24 33.86
CA ALA A 494 -5.72 9.60 33.56
C ALA A 494 -4.29 9.83 34.09
N LEU A 495 -3.35 10.05 33.17
CA LEU A 495 -2.07 10.68 33.47
C LEU A 495 -2.18 12.14 33.00
N ILE A 496 -2.31 13.06 33.95
CA ILE A 496 -2.45 14.49 33.68
C ILE A 496 -1.09 15.05 33.23
N ALA A 497 -0.98 15.44 31.97
CA ALA A 497 0.06 16.35 31.50
C ALA A 497 -0.64 17.57 30.90
N LEU A 498 -0.75 18.65 31.68
CA LEU A 498 -1.10 19.98 31.17
C LEU A 498 0.15 20.54 30.48
N LEU A 499 0.02 20.95 29.21
CA LEU A 499 1.01 21.79 28.53
C LEU A 499 0.84 23.26 28.94
#